data_AF-A0A356KLE3-F1
#
_entry.id   AF-A0A356KLE3-F1
#
_cell.length_a   1.000
_cell.length_b   1.000
_cell.length_c   1.000
_cell.angle_alpha   90.00
_cell.angle_beta   90.00
_cell.angle_gamma   90.00
#
_symmetry.space_group_name_H-M   'P 1'
#
loop_
_entity.id
_entity.type
_entity.pdbx_description
1 polymer ?
#
loop_
_entity_poly.entity_id
_entity_poly.type
_entity_poly.pdbx_seq_one_letter_code
_entity_poly.pdbx_strand_id
1 'polypeptide(L)'
;MRVGVSACLLGRNVRYDGGHKEYRFLTRELARYVEFVPVCPEVEVGMPTPRPTIRLVRDDEAPGGQRLVCPSTGEDHSEAMRAFAEARVADLREQGLCGYVLKASSPSCGMER
;
A
#
# COMPACT_ATOMS: atom_id res chain seq x y z
N MET A 1 14.88 -11.54 -10.71
CA MET A 1 13.85 -10.54 -11.07
C MET A 1 13.17 -10.08 -9.79
N ARG A 2 13.01 -8.75 -9.59
CA ARG A 2 12.35 -8.20 -8.39
C ARG A 2 10.96 -7.70 -8.72
N VAL A 3 9.98 -8.03 -7.88
CA VAL A 3 8.58 -7.65 -8.07
C VAL A 3 8.05 -7.02 -6.78
N GLY A 4 7.51 -5.81 -6.89
CA GLY A 4 6.88 -5.13 -5.76
C GLY A 4 5.55 -5.81 -5.46
N VAL A 5 5.18 -5.91 -4.19
CA VAL A 5 3.92 -6.57 -3.83
C VAL A 5 3.31 -5.97 -2.57
N SER A 6 2.00 -5.78 -2.57
CA SER A 6 1.28 -5.40 -1.35
C SER A 6 1.53 -6.46 -0.27
N ALA A 7 2.14 -6.07 0.85
CA ALA A 7 2.62 -6.98 1.89
C ALA A 7 1.54 -7.93 2.44
N CYS A 8 0.26 -7.50 2.46
CA CYS A 8 -0.86 -8.33 2.88
C CYS A 8 -1.08 -9.57 1.99
N LEU A 9 -0.69 -9.49 0.70
CA LEU A 9 -0.77 -10.60 -0.26
C LEU A 9 0.29 -11.69 0.00
N LEU A 10 1.37 -11.34 0.69
CA LEU A 10 2.39 -12.31 1.14
C LEU A 10 2.07 -12.93 2.50
N GLY A 11 0.88 -12.68 3.05
CA GLY A 11 0.48 -13.22 4.35
C GLY A 11 0.93 -12.40 5.56
N ARG A 12 1.44 -11.19 5.36
CA ARG A 12 1.77 -10.30 6.49
C ARG A 12 0.50 -9.70 7.10
N ASN A 13 0.42 -9.72 8.43
CA ASN A 13 -0.67 -9.13 9.22
C ASN A 13 -0.54 -7.60 9.28
N VAL A 14 -0.80 -6.93 8.16
CA VAL A 14 -0.66 -5.47 7.98
C VAL A 14 -1.98 -4.79 7.58
N ARG A 15 -3.06 -5.56 7.47
CA ARG A 15 -4.37 -5.00 7.13
C ARG A 15 -4.93 -4.22 8.31
N TYR A 16 -5.84 -3.31 8.02
CA TYR A 16 -6.54 -2.50 9.03
C TYR A 16 -7.23 -3.35 10.11
N ASP A 17 -7.70 -4.55 9.76
CA ASP A 17 -8.34 -5.51 10.68
C ASP A 17 -7.34 -6.41 11.44
N GLY A 18 -6.04 -6.17 11.31
CA GLY A 18 -5.00 -7.00 11.93
C GLY A 18 -4.70 -8.29 11.17
N GLY A 19 -5.42 -8.58 10.09
CA GLY A 19 -5.24 -9.81 9.32
C GLY A 19 -4.32 -9.66 8.12
N HIS A 20 -4.33 -10.71 7.29
CA HIS A 20 -3.66 -10.74 5.99
C HIS A 20 -4.65 -11.08 4.88
N LYS A 21 -4.16 -11.14 3.64
CA LYS A 21 -4.92 -11.64 2.48
C LYS A 21 -3.97 -12.42 1.58
N GLU A 22 -3.37 -13.45 2.15
CA GLU A 22 -2.36 -14.26 1.45
C GLU A 22 -2.93 -14.75 0.12
N TYR A 23 -2.20 -14.48 -0.96
CA TYR A 23 -2.52 -15.03 -2.26
C TYR A 23 -1.53 -16.14 -2.59
N ARG A 24 -2.00 -17.39 -2.42
CA ARG A 24 -1.16 -18.59 -2.50
C ARG A 24 -0.37 -18.73 -3.80
N PHE A 25 -0.88 -18.21 -4.91
CA PHE A 25 -0.12 -18.20 -6.16
C PHE A 25 1.18 -17.39 -6.03
N LEU A 26 1.15 -16.23 -5.36
CA LEU A 26 2.35 -15.44 -5.13
C LEU A 26 3.30 -16.18 -4.19
N THR A 27 2.81 -16.65 -3.05
CA THR A 27 3.67 -17.24 -2.01
C THR A 27 4.19 -18.63 -2.34
N ARG A 28 3.47 -19.42 -3.16
CA ARG A 28 3.84 -20.81 -3.45
C ARG A 28 4.41 -21.03 -4.83
N GLU A 29 3.91 -20.34 -5.85
CA GLU A 29 4.31 -20.58 -7.24
C GLU A 29 5.24 -19.48 -7.74
N LEU A 30 4.79 -18.22 -7.73
CA LEU A 30 5.58 -17.11 -8.29
C LEU A 30 6.84 -16.80 -7.47
N ALA A 31 6.80 -16.99 -6.15
CA ALA A 31 7.96 -16.83 -5.25
C ALA A 31 9.17 -17.69 -5.65
N ARG A 32 8.97 -18.77 -6.43
CA ARG A 32 10.06 -19.62 -6.93
C ARG A 32 10.88 -18.95 -8.05
N TYR A 33 10.32 -17.91 -8.68
CA TYR A 33 10.88 -17.28 -9.87
C TYR A 33 11.28 -15.81 -9.67
N VAL A 34 10.75 -15.15 -8.64
CA VAL A 34 10.98 -13.72 -8.37
C VAL A 34 11.27 -13.47 -6.89
N GLU A 35 12.04 -12.41 -6.64
CA GLU A 35 12.22 -11.84 -5.31
C GLU A 35 11.12 -10.80 -5.09
N PHE A 36 10.35 -10.95 -4.01
CA PHE A 36 9.31 -9.99 -3.68
C PHE A 36 9.84 -8.85 -2.81
N VAL A 37 9.52 -7.62 -3.21
CA VAL A 37 9.72 -6.42 -2.40
C VAL A 37 8.38 -6.05 -1.76
N PRO A 38 8.13 -6.43 -0.49
CA PRO A 38 6.88 -6.14 0.18
C PRO A 38 6.75 -4.65 0.48
N VAL A 39 5.56 -4.11 0.24
CA VAL A 39 5.23 -2.72 0.56
C VAL A 39 3.85 -2.64 1.22
N CYS A 40 3.75 -1.88 2.30
CA CYS A 40 2.47 -1.47 2.88
C CYS A 40 2.55 0.01 3.24
N PRO A 41 2.00 0.91 2.39
CA PRO A 41 2.11 2.35 2.60
C PRO A 41 1.59 2.80 3.97
N GLU A 42 0.53 2.17 4.46
CA GLU A 42 -0.12 2.53 5.72
C GLU A 42 0.75 2.20 6.93
N VAL A 43 1.39 1.03 6.96
CA VAL A 43 2.29 0.66 8.06
C VAL A 43 3.61 1.42 7.94
N GLU A 44 4.13 1.61 6.72
CA GLU A 44 5.38 2.33 6.49
C GLU A 44 5.27 3.84 6.78
N VAL A 45 4.08 4.45 6.66
CA VAL A 45 3.82 5.82 7.12
C VAL A 45 3.56 5.91 8.64
N GLY A 46 3.63 4.77 9.35
CA GLY A 46 3.57 4.71 10.82
C GLY A 46 2.19 4.40 11.41
N MET A 47 1.20 4.00 10.60
CA MET A 47 -0.10 3.60 11.15
C MET A 47 -0.01 2.26 11.88
N PRO A 48 -0.75 2.08 13.01
CA PRO A 48 -0.76 0.82 13.73
C PRO A 48 -1.45 -0.29 12.95
N THR A 49 -1.31 -1.52 13.45
CA THR A 49 -2.12 -2.67 13.02
C THR A 49 -2.66 -3.39 14.26
N PRO A 50 -3.98 -3.45 14.47
CA PRO A 50 -5.07 -2.91 13.64
C PRO A 50 -5.16 -1.37 13.65
N ARG A 51 -5.87 -0.79 12.69
CA ARG A 51 -6.14 0.66 12.56
C ARG A 51 -7.54 0.92 12.01
N PRO A 52 -8.11 2.11 12.21
CA PRO A 52 -9.32 2.51 11.50
C PRO A 52 -9.13 2.49 9.98
N THR A 53 -10.23 2.34 9.24
CA THR A 53 -10.19 2.45 7.78
C THR A 53 -9.87 3.88 7.35
N ILE A 54 -9.06 4.03 6.31
CA ILE A 54 -8.85 5.31 5.62
C ILE A 54 -9.56 5.31 4.27
N ARG A 55 -9.90 6.48 3.74
CA ARG A 55 -10.57 6.65 2.46
C ARG A 55 -9.92 7.77 1.67
N LEU A 56 -9.74 7.53 0.38
CA LEU A 56 -9.50 8.60 -0.59
C LEU A 56 -10.83 9.30 -0.87
N VAL A 57 -10.87 10.60 -0.63
CA VAL A 57 -11.99 11.48 -0.94
C VAL A 57 -11.55 12.47 -2.02
N ARG A 58 -12.43 12.79 -2.97
CA ARG A 58 -12.16 13.82 -3.98
C ARG A 58 -12.26 15.18 -3.31
N ASP A 59 -11.26 16.01 -3.52
CA ASP A 59 -11.20 17.39 -3.04
C ASP A 59 -10.39 18.18 -4.06
N ASP A 60 -11.06 18.98 -4.88
CA ASP A 60 -10.43 19.70 -6.00
C ASP A 60 -9.51 20.84 -5.52
N GLU A 61 -9.63 21.26 -4.25
CA GLU A 61 -8.72 22.23 -3.63
C GLU A 61 -7.45 21.54 -3.07
N ALA A 62 -7.47 20.22 -2.92
CA ALA A 62 -6.33 19.46 -2.42
C ALA A 62 -5.29 19.20 -3.52
N PRO A 63 -3.98 19.17 -3.18
CA PRO A 63 -2.95 18.78 -4.11
C PRO A 63 -3.19 17.37 -4.68
N GLY A 64 -3.34 17.25 -6.01
CA GLY A 64 -3.69 16.00 -6.67
C GLY A 64 -5.19 15.69 -6.71
N GLY A 65 -6.06 16.63 -6.30
CA GLY A 65 -7.51 16.52 -6.38
C GLY A 65 -8.14 15.53 -5.39
N GLN A 66 -7.37 15.07 -4.40
CA GLN A 66 -7.77 14.02 -3.47
C GLN A 66 -7.14 14.20 -2.09
N ARG A 67 -7.84 13.72 -1.06
CA ARG A 67 -7.34 13.62 0.32
C ARG A 67 -7.49 12.21 0.85
N LEU A 68 -6.56 11.78 1.68
CA LEU A 68 -6.59 10.50 2.36
C LEU A 68 -7.00 10.71 3.82
N VAL A 69 -8.27 10.45 4.13
CA VAL A 69 -8.86 10.77 5.43
C VAL A 69 -9.32 9.52 6.17
N CYS A 70 -9.24 9.55 7.51
CA CYS A 70 -9.87 8.56 8.36
C CYS A 70 -11.33 8.97 8.67
N PRO A 71 -12.37 8.26 8.19
CA PRO A 71 -13.75 8.68 8.39
C PRO A 71 -14.21 8.67 9.86
N SER A 72 -13.60 7.85 10.71
CA SER A 72 -13.98 7.73 12.12
C SER A 72 -13.38 8.81 13.01
N THR A 73 -12.20 9.35 12.66
CA THR A 73 -11.52 10.37 13.47
C THR A 73 -11.47 11.74 12.79
N GLY A 74 -11.69 11.80 11.48
CA GLY A 74 -11.50 13.00 10.66
C GLY A 74 -10.03 13.31 10.36
N GLU A 75 -9.10 12.46 10.78
CA GLU A 75 -7.66 12.68 10.60
C GLU A 75 -7.27 12.63 9.12
N ASP A 76 -6.44 13.59 8.70
CA ASP A 76 -5.95 13.72 7.33
C ASP A 76 -4.51 13.23 7.23
N HIS A 77 -4.30 12.17 6.44
CA HIS A 77 -3.00 11.54 6.23
C HIS A 77 -2.38 11.88 4.87
N SER A 78 -2.96 12.83 4.13
CA SER A 78 -2.58 13.13 2.74
C SER A 78 -1.11 13.53 2.61
N GLU A 79 -0.64 14.44 3.47
CA GLU A 79 0.72 14.95 3.42
C GLU A 79 1.75 13.85 3.72
N ALA A 80 1.54 13.12 4.82
CA ALA A 80 2.42 12.02 5.23
C ALA A 80 2.46 10.92 4.17
N MET A 81 1.30 10.55 3.59
CA MET A 81 1.23 9.52 2.55
C MET A 81 1.93 9.97 1.25
N ARG A 82 1.81 11.25 0.88
CA ARG A 82 2.47 11.79 -0.31
C ARG A 82 3.99 11.81 -0.15
N ALA A 83 4.49 12.33 0.98
CA ALA A 83 5.92 12.33 1.28
C ALA A 83 6.50 10.91 1.29
N PHE A 84 5.78 9.97 1.91
CA PHE A 84 6.14 8.56 1.87
C PHE A 84 6.15 8.01 0.43
N ALA A 85 5.11 8.28 -0.37
CA ALA A 85 5.01 7.78 -1.73
C ALA A 85 6.15 8.27 -2.61
N GLU A 86 6.52 9.56 -2.52
CA GLU A 86 7.66 10.13 -3.25
C GLU A 86 8.98 9.44 -2.88
N ALA A 87 9.28 9.34 -1.59
CA ALA A 87 10.50 8.69 -1.10
C ALA A 87 10.54 7.20 -1.46
N ARG A 88 9.41 6.50 -1.29
CA ARG A 88 9.33 5.06 -1.55
C ARG A 88 9.43 4.76 -3.03
N VAL A 89 8.83 5.56 -3.91
CA VAL A 89 8.98 5.37 -5.36
C VAL A 89 10.42 5.60 -5.81
N ALA A 90 11.15 6.55 -5.21
CA ALA A 90 12.56 6.74 -5.50
C ALA A 90 13.40 5.50 -5.10
N ASP A 91 13.22 5.00 -3.88
CA ASP A 91 13.89 3.78 -3.39
C ASP A 91 13.53 2.54 -4.23
N LEU A 92 12.25 2.37 -4.57
CA LEU A 92 11.78 1.28 -5.41
C LEU A 92 12.37 1.32 -6.84
N ARG A 93 12.65 2.51 -7.38
CA ARG A 93 13.33 2.67 -8.67
C ARG A 93 14.77 2.17 -8.61
N GLU A 94 15.50 2.50 -7.54
CA GLU A 94 16.88 2.04 -7.34
C GLU A 94 16.97 0.52 -7.18
N GLN A 95 15.91 -0.11 -6.67
CA GLN A 95 15.85 -1.57 -6.51
C GLN A 95 15.64 -2.34 -7.83
N GLY A 96 15.42 -1.67 -8.97
CA GLY A 96 15.33 -2.31 -10.28
C GLY A 96 14.11 -3.23 -10.44
N LEU A 97 12.95 -2.79 -9.96
CA LEU A 97 11.70 -3.56 -10.04
C LEU A 97 11.28 -3.81 -11.49
N CYS A 98 10.89 -5.05 -11.79
CA CYS A 98 10.40 -5.46 -13.10
C CYS A 98 8.87 -5.48 -13.18
N GLY A 99 8.17 -5.21 -12.08
CA GLY A 99 6.71 -5.20 -12.00
C GLY A 99 6.22 -4.99 -10.57
N TYR A 100 4.90 -4.83 -10.42
CA TYR A 100 4.27 -4.62 -9.12
C TYR A 100 2.89 -5.29 -9.05
N VAL A 101 2.64 -6.05 -7.97
CA VAL A 101 1.35 -6.70 -7.67
C VAL A 101 0.65 -5.96 -6.53
N LEU A 102 -0.39 -5.20 -6.87
CA LEU A 102 -1.17 -4.41 -5.92
C LEU A 102 -2.42 -5.16 -5.44
N LYS A 103 -2.79 -4.95 -4.17
CA LYS A 103 -4.07 -5.42 -3.65
C LYS A 103 -5.20 -4.50 -4.16
N ALA A 104 -6.03 -5.03 -5.06
CA ALA A 104 -7.24 -4.35 -5.57
C ALA A 104 -8.15 -3.82 -4.44
N SER A 105 -8.84 -2.70 -4.66
CA SER A 105 -9.74 -2.05 -3.70
C SER A 105 -9.11 -1.56 -2.39
N SER A 106 -7.78 -1.40 -2.34
CA SER A 106 -7.12 -0.69 -1.24
C SER A 106 -7.17 0.82 -1.48
N PRO A 107 -7.48 1.67 -0.47
CA PRO A 107 -7.38 3.12 -0.60
C PRO A 107 -5.94 3.61 -0.84
N SER A 108 -4.93 2.79 -0.49
CA SER A 108 -3.50 3.11 -0.67
C SER A 108 -2.85 2.38 -1.84
N CYS A 109 -3.48 1.36 -2.41
CA CYS A 109 -2.86 0.48 -3.42
C CYS A 109 -3.77 0.15 -4.63
N GLY A 110 -5.05 0.54 -4.63
CA GLY A 110 -5.95 0.27 -5.76
C GLY A 110 -5.73 1.29 -6.88
N MET A 111 -5.47 0.82 -8.11
CA MET A 111 -5.29 1.69 -9.30
C MET A 111 -6.60 2.08 -9.99
N GLU A 112 -7.69 1.35 -9.77
CA GLU A 112 -9.02 1.64 -10.34
C GLU A 112 -10.12 1.23 -9.34
N ARG A 113 -11.27 1.92 -9.43
CA ARG A 113 -12.57 1.50 -8.89
C ARG A 113 -13.58 1.43 -10.01
#